data_AF-A0A7W1AFD4-F1
#
_entry.id   AF-A0A7W1AFD4-F1
#
_cell.length_a   1.000
_cell.length_b   1.000
_cell.length_c   1.000
_cell.angle_alpha   90.00
_cell.angle_beta   90.00
_cell.angle_gamma   90.00
#
_symmetry.space_group_name_H-M   'P 1'
#
loop_
_entity.id
_entity.type
_entity.pdbx_description
1 polymer ?
#
loop_
_entity_poly.entity_id
_entity_poly.type
_entity_poly.pdbx_seq_one_letter_code
_entity_poly.pdbx_strand_id
1 'polypeptide(L)'
;MRIGLGRLASAALALSLGAVRGAEAQVQVRLGVPGRAAYSELHEGLRAGTRAADTVLRIQRLKNPARLWRFARAAIAGTGDWQSGLIALTRLAELRDRAYADSAARLRRTILTAEQNPFPENPGLKPEDVEPSLQAIVLERRRAVDGDSAVLADILGRLQSKNYDHGDAWVLGRLGAGATDSLRARFLAADSTEFKVRYLTLLSYFTDPSLVPLLSRVYADPDSFAVPKRYAIRASDGLLWIGTRESLQALLDARAEARTRGVYDDPKLRHAELDFLANDSSAVISRTGRWLTEWVGSLGRLAGPSRSAK
;
A
#
# COMPACT_ATOMS: atom_id res chain seq x y z
N MET A 1 -13.84 47.33 -12.72
CA MET A 1 -13.83 47.35 -11.24
C MET A 1 -14.54 46.10 -10.74
N ARG A 2 -13.78 45.25 -10.03
CA ARG A 2 -14.13 44.17 -9.08
C ARG A 2 -15.43 43.33 -9.20
N ILE A 3 -15.22 42.05 -9.50
CA ILE A 3 -15.57 40.82 -8.75
C ILE A 3 -17.00 40.64 -8.24
N GLY A 4 -17.62 39.55 -8.71
CA GLY A 4 -18.68 38.79 -8.03
C GLY A 4 -18.54 37.28 -8.28
N LEU A 5 -17.32 36.74 -8.25
CA LEU A 5 -17.06 35.30 -8.23
C LEU A 5 -17.33 34.78 -6.82
N GLY A 6 -18.52 34.23 -6.62
CA GLY A 6 -18.87 33.55 -5.38
C GLY A 6 -19.94 32.52 -5.65
N ARG A 7 -19.59 31.25 -5.40
CA ARG A 7 -20.49 30.08 -5.31
C ARG A 7 -20.77 29.28 -6.60
N LEU A 8 -19.73 28.81 -7.30
CA LEU A 8 -19.85 27.63 -8.18
C LEU A 8 -18.59 26.73 -8.19
N ALA A 9 -17.83 26.68 -7.09
CA ALA A 9 -16.55 25.96 -7.01
C ALA A 9 -16.57 24.69 -6.11
N SER A 10 -17.74 24.09 -5.85
CA SER A 10 -17.82 23.00 -4.84
C SER A 10 -18.56 21.73 -5.27
N ALA A 11 -18.79 21.51 -6.57
CA ALA A 11 -19.54 20.34 -7.05
C ALA A 11 -18.81 19.44 -8.07
N ALA A 12 -17.49 19.57 -8.22
CA ALA A 12 -16.69 18.73 -9.14
C ALA A 12 -15.65 17.85 -8.42
N LEU A 13 -15.83 17.57 -7.14
CA LEU A 13 -14.94 16.74 -6.31
C LEU A 13 -15.41 15.28 -6.16
N ALA A 14 -16.40 14.83 -6.95
CA ALA A 14 -17.13 13.58 -6.67
C ALA A 14 -16.98 12.45 -7.70
N LEU A 15 -16.19 12.59 -8.79
CA LEU A 15 -16.28 11.66 -9.93
C LEU A 15 -14.96 11.07 -10.48
N SER A 16 -13.91 10.94 -9.67
CA SER A 16 -12.73 10.13 -10.03
C SER A 16 -12.29 9.08 -8.99
N LEU A 17 -13.10 8.85 -7.95
CA LEU A 17 -12.91 7.78 -6.94
C LEU A 17 -13.96 6.65 -7.04
N GLY A 18 -14.69 6.57 -8.15
CA GLY A 18 -15.69 5.54 -8.40
C GLY A 18 -15.08 4.18 -8.76
N ALA A 19 -14.37 3.55 -7.81
CA ALA A 19 -14.18 2.10 -7.68
C ALA A 19 -13.40 1.69 -6.41
N VAL A 20 -13.07 2.60 -5.49
CA VAL A 20 -12.73 2.30 -4.08
C VAL A 20 -13.20 3.48 -3.23
N ARG A 21 -14.48 3.51 -2.86
CA ARG A 21 -14.97 4.35 -1.76
C ARG A 21 -15.02 3.45 -0.53
N GLY A 22 -14.16 3.75 0.46
CA GLY A 22 -14.03 3.00 1.71
C GLY A 22 -12.76 2.14 1.77
N ALA A 23 -12.12 2.13 2.94
CA ALA A 23 -10.93 1.37 3.36
C ALA A 23 -9.56 2.07 3.21
N GLU A 24 -9.19 2.87 4.22
CA GLU A 24 -7.82 2.80 4.73
C GLU A 24 -7.83 1.81 5.90
N ALA A 25 -7.62 0.55 5.60
CA ALA A 25 -7.36 -0.44 6.63
C ALA A 25 -6.35 -1.43 6.11
N GLN A 26 -5.34 -1.68 6.94
CA GLN A 26 -4.03 -2.24 6.62
C GLN A 26 -3.11 -1.26 5.88
N VAL A 27 -1.94 -0.99 6.46
CA VAL A 27 -0.98 0.01 5.96
C VAL A 27 0.32 -0.65 5.52
N GLN A 28 0.90 -0.16 4.43
CA GLN A 28 2.26 -0.52 4.02
C GLN A 28 3.28 0.42 4.66
N VAL A 29 4.11 -0.15 5.53
CA VAL A 29 5.21 0.57 6.18
C VAL A 29 6.46 -0.30 6.16
N ARG A 30 7.58 0.28 5.73
CA ARG A 30 8.90 -0.34 5.74
C ARG A 30 9.94 0.65 6.27
N LEU A 31 10.64 0.23 7.33
CA LEU A 31 11.68 1.05 7.96
C LEU A 31 12.88 0.22 8.36
N GLY A 32 14.07 0.77 8.14
CA GLY A 32 15.31 0.14 8.60
C GLY A 32 15.56 -1.23 8.00
N VAL A 33 14.96 -1.55 6.85
CA VAL A 33 15.21 -2.80 6.13
C VAL A 33 16.49 -2.62 5.30
N PRO A 34 17.56 -3.39 5.55
CA PRO A 34 18.80 -3.28 4.80
C PRO A 34 18.59 -3.44 3.30
N GLY A 35 19.28 -2.61 2.51
CA GLY A 35 19.21 -2.64 1.04
C GLY A 35 17.90 -2.08 0.44
N ARG A 36 16.97 -1.58 1.26
CA ARG A 36 15.71 -0.98 0.78
C ARG A 36 15.48 0.41 1.36
N ALA A 37 14.90 1.29 0.55
CA ALA A 37 14.46 2.61 1.00
C ALA A 37 13.33 2.50 2.02
N ALA A 38 13.26 3.46 2.95
CA ALA A 38 12.11 3.59 3.84
C ALA A 38 10.85 3.98 3.05
N TYR A 39 9.70 3.49 3.50
CA TYR A 39 8.41 3.72 2.85
C TYR A 39 7.28 3.72 3.89
N SER A 40 6.31 4.61 3.72
CA SER A 40 5.10 4.72 4.54
C SER A 40 3.93 5.24 3.71
N GLU A 41 2.82 4.52 3.70
CA GLU A 41 1.53 5.03 3.18
C GLU A 41 0.88 6.03 4.13
N LEU A 42 1.21 5.97 5.42
CA LEU A 42 0.85 7.00 6.38
C LEU A 42 1.68 8.23 6.00
N HIS A 43 1.07 9.13 5.23
CA HIS A 43 1.63 10.45 4.93
C HIS A 43 2.10 11.07 6.26
N GLU A 44 3.36 11.55 6.29
CA GLU A 44 4.14 12.00 7.47
C GLU A 44 5.12 10.97 8.08
N GLY A 45 5.08 9.72 7.64
CA GLY A 45 6.11 8.74 7.99
C GLY A 45 7.26 8.68 6.96
N LEU A 46 8.56 8.76 7.26
CA LEU A 46 9.32 8.79 8.49
C LEU A 46 10.72 9.32 8.13
N ARG A 47 10.98 10.61 8.38
CA ARG A 47 12.38 11.05 8.40
C ARG A 47 13.05 10.34 9.58
N ALA A 48 14.11 9.58 9.30
CA ALA A 48 14.87 8.90 10.34
C ALA A 48 15.28 9.90 11.43
N GLY A 49 15.09 9.54 12.70
CA GLY A 49 15.35 10.41 13.86
C GLY A 49 14.19 11.32 14.28
N THR A 50 12.99 11.14 13.73
CA THR A 50 11.78 11.84 14.22
C THR A 50 11.06 11.03 15.31
N ARG A 51 10.23 11.68 16.14
CA ARG A 51 9.42 10.98 17.15
C ARG A 51 8.38 10.02 16.54
N ALA A 52 7.83 10.37 15.37
CA ALA A 52 7.00 9.48 14.57
C ALA A 52 7.83 8.25 14.15
N ALA A 53 9.03 8.50 13.60
CA ALA A 53 10.20 7.60 13.50
C ALA A 53 10.16 6.41 14.44
N ASP A 54 10.42 6.80 15.69
CA ASP A 54 10.69 5.92 16.79
C ASP A 54 9.43 5.21 17.27
N THR A 55 8.26 5.85 17.15
CA THR A 55 6.99 5.24 17.53
C THR A 55 6.64 4.08 16.60
N VAL A 56 6.76 4.28 15.29
CA VAL A 56 6.51 3.23 14.31
C VAL A 56 7.51 2.08 14.47
N LEU A 57 8.81 2.39 14.57
CA LEU A 57 9.85 1.39 14.80
C LEU A 57 9.61 0.61 16.10
N ARG A 58 9.20 1.29 17.18
CA ARG A 58 8.88 0.65 18.46
C ARG A 58 7.74 -0.35 18.29
N ILE A 59 6.65 0.02 17.63
CA ILE A 59 5.49 -0.87 17.42
C ILE A 59 5.89 -2.06 16.53
N GLN A 60 6.60 -1.82 15.41
CA GLN A 60 7.05 -2.89 14.51
C GLN A 60 7.99 -3.89 15.19
N ARG A 61 8.75 -3.47 16.21
CA ARG A 61 9.64 -4.36 16.99
C ARG A 61 8.92 -5.12 18.10
N LEU A 62 7.69 -4.79 18.44
CA LEU A 62 6.94 -5.53 19.45
C LEU A 62 6.67 -6.97 18.98
N LYS A 63 6.93 -7.91 19.89
CA LYS A 63 6.62 -9.34 19.73
C LYS A 63 5.50 -9.82 20.63
N ASN A 64 5.05 -8.99 21.58
CA ASN A 64 3.99 -9.34 22.51
C ASN A 64 2.63 -8.95 21.89
N PRO A 65 1.79 -9.92 21.48
CA PRO A 65 0.55 -9.58 20.80
C PRO A 65 -0.47 -8.93 21.73
N ALA A 66 -0.47 -9.24 23.03
CA ALA A 66 -1.32 -8.56 24.01
C ALA A 66 -1.07 -7.04 24.03
N ARG A 67 0.21 -6.64 23.97
CA ARG A 67 0.58 -5.23 23.93
C ARG A 67 0.11 -4.56 22.63
N LEU A 68 0.23 -5.24 21.49
CA LEU A 68 -0.25 -4.75 20.20
C LEU A 68 -1.77 -4.58 20.17
N TRP A 69 -2.51 -5.54 20.72
CA TRP A 69 -3.97 -5.44 20.85
C TRP A 69 -4.42 -4.30 21.75
N ARG A 70 -3.61 -3.86 22.73
CA ARG A 70 -3.94 -2.66 23.51
C ARG A 70 -3.90 -1.40 22.65
N PHE A 71 -2.92 -1.27 21.75
CA PHE A 71 -2.90 -0.16 20.79
C PHE A 71 -4.12 -0.20 19.87
N ALA A 72 -4.41 -1.36 19.27
CA ALA A 72 -5.55 -1.53 18.39
C ALA A 72 -6.89 -1.22 19.09
N ARG A 73 -7.11 -1.76 20.31
CA ARG A 73 -8.34 -1.49 21.07
C ARG A 73 -8.48 -0.04 21.50
N ALA A 74 -7.40 0.60 21.96
CA ALA A 74 -7.44 2.01 22.32
C ALA A 74 -7.80 2.89 21.11
N ALA A 75 -7.22 2.60 19.94
CA ALA A 75 -7.54 3.28 18.70
C ALA A 75 -9.00 3.06 18.27
N ILE A 76 -9.49 1.81 18.30
CA ILE A 76 -10.89 1.47 17.99
C ILE A 76 -11.85 2.19 18.94
N ALA A 77 -11.53 2.25 20.24
CA ALA A 77 -12.31 2.95 21.25
C ALA A 77 -12.20 4.49 21.18
N GLY A 78 -11.43 5.06 20.24
CA GLY A 78 -11.25 6.50 20.10
C GLY A 78 -10.39 7.16 21.19
N THR A 79 -9.73 6.37 22.04
CA THR A 79 -8.88 6.86 23.14
C THR A 79 -7.38 6.81 22.81
N GLY A 80 -7.02 6.25 21.66
CA GLY A 80 -5.65 6.11 21.19
C GLY A 80 -5.43 6.69 19.80
N ASP A 81 -4.16 6.81 19.42
CA ASP A 81 -3.74 7.22 18.08
C ASP A 81 -4.09 6.15 17.02
N TRP A 82 -4.82 6.56 15.97
CA TRP A 82 -5.30 5.68 14.92
C TRP A 82 -4.17 5.05 14.09
N GLN A 83 -3.14 5.83 13.76
CA GLN A 83 -1.98 5.34 13.01
C GLN A 83 -1.25 4.22 13.78
N SER A 84 -1.02 4.42 15.08
CA SER A 84 -0.47 3.41 15.98
C SER A 84 -1.33 2.15 16.03
N GLY A 85 -2.66 2.29 15.99
CA GLY A 85 -3.61 1.18 15.90
C GLY A 85 -3.43 0.35 14.62
N LEU A 86 -3.40 1.00 13.45
CA LEU A 86 -3.19 0.35 12.15
C LEU A 86 -1.83 -0.36 12.06
N ILE A 87 -0.76 0.27 12.54
CA ILE A 87 0.57 -0.35 12.59
C ILE A 87 0.56 -1.56 13.53
N ALA A 88 -0.15 -1.47 14.66
CA ALA A 88 -0.25 -2.58 15.60
C ALA A 88 -1.03 -3.77 15.01
N LEU A 89 -2.13 -3.52 14.28
CA LEU A 89 -2.89 -4.55 13.57
C LEU A 89 -2.04 -5.20 12.46
N THR A 90 -1.29 -4.38 11.71
CA THR A 90 -0.32 -4.88 10.73
C THR A 90 0.69 -5.81 11.36
N ARG A 91 1.27 -5.39 12.50
CA ARG A 91 2.25 -6.20 13.23
C ARG A 91 1.63 -7.48 13.82
N LEU A 92 0.37 -7.44 14.26
CA LEU A 92 -0.35 -8.64 14.73
C LEU A 92 -0.48 -9.69 13.63
N ALA A 93 -0.76 -9.27 12.40
CA ALA A 93 -0.85 -10.19 11.27
C ALA A 93 0.47 -10.93 11.04
N GLU A 94 1.60 -10.21 11.10
CA GLU A 94 2.94 -10.78 10.95
C GLU A 94 3.33 -11.78 12.04
N LEU A 95 2.77 -11.68 13.25
CA LEU A 95 3.07 -12.59 14.37
C LEU A 95 2.38 -13.95 14.25
N ARG A 96 1.27 -14.04 13.50
CA ARG A 96 0.53 -15.29 13.22
C ARG A 96 0.08 -16.06 14.48
N ASP A 97 -0.13 -15.36 15.58
CA ASP A 97 -0.54 -15.96 16.86
C ASP A 97 -1.99 -16.49 16.80
N ARG A 98 -2.19 -17.74 17.23
CA ARG A 98 -3.50 -18.41 17.20
C ARG A 98 -4.56 -17.68 18.02
N ALA A 99 -4.29 -17.36 19.28
CA ALA A 99 -5.30 -16.80 20.19
C ALA A 99 -5.79 -15.43 19.71
N TYR A 100 -4.91 -14.69 19.03
CA TYR A 100 -5.20 -13.37 18.52
C TYR A 100 -5.81 -13.39 17.11
N ALA A 101 -5.54 -14.42 16.31
CA ALA A 101 -6.33 -14.68 15.10
C ALA A 101 -7.78 -15.03 15.45
N ASP A 102 -8.02 -15.82 16.50
CA ASP A 102 -9.38 -16.12 16.98
C ASP A 102 -10.09 -14.84 17.47
N SER A 103 -9.34 -13.95 18.13
CA SER A 103 -9.86 -12.63 18.57
C SER A 103 -10.19 -11.72 17.38
N ALA A 104 -9.32 -11.67 16.37
CA ALA A 104 -9.56 -10.93 15.14
C ALA A 104 -10.79 -11.48 14.39
N ALA A 105 -10.92 -12.81 14.27
CA ALA A 105 -12.06 -13.45 13.63
C ALA A 105 -13.39 -13.15 14.36
N ARG A 106 -13.39 -13.15 15.70
CA ARG A 106 -14.58 -12.77 16.49
C ARG A 106 -14.97 -11.31 16.25
N LEU A 107 -14.01 -10.39 16.35
CA LEU A 107 -14.28 -8.97 16.13
C LEU A 107 -14.74 -8.69 14.69
N ARG A 108 -14.10 -9.34 13.71
CA ARG A 108 -14.50 -9.26 12.30
C ARG A 108 -15.93 -9.74 12.10
N ARG A 109 -16.30 -10.87 12.72
CA ARG A 109 -17.68 -11.37 12.67
C ARG A 109 -18.65 -10.36 13.27
N THR A 110 -18.34 -9.79 14.44
CA THR A 110 -19.17 -8.74 15.06
C THR A 110 -19.38 -7.57 14.11
N ILE A 111 -18.32 -7.10 13.44
CA ILE A 111 -18.41 -6.00 12.47
C ILE A 111 -19.31 -6.36 11.29
N LEU A 112 -19.13 -7.56 10.71
CA LEU A 112 -19.87 -8.00 9.52
C LEU A 112 -21.35 -8.31 9.79
N THR A 113 -21.72 -8.63 11.03
CA THR A 113 -23.10 -8.95 11.41
C THR A 113 -23.82 -7.81 12.13
N ALA A 114 -23.16 -6.67 12.35
CA ALA A 114 -23.77 -5.56 13.05
C ALA A 114 -24.80 -4.84 12.16
N GLU A 115 -26.01 -4.65 12.68
CA GLU A 115 -27.07 -3.87 12.00
C GLU A 115 -26.83 -2.36 12.09
N GLN A 116 -26.03 -1.92 13.07
CA GLN A 116 -25.67 -0.53 13.33
C GLN A 116 -24.14 -0.41 13.46
N ASN A 117 -23.62 0.81 13.66
CA ASN A 117 -22.18 1.02 13.85
C ASN A 117 -21.67 0.13 15.00
N PRO A 118 -20.73 -0.81 14.75
CA PRO A 118 -20.21 -1.72 15.78
C PRO A 118 -19.26 -1.05 16.78
N PHE A 119 -18.99 0.26 16.65
CA PHE A 119 -18.06 1.02 17.49
C PHE A 119 -18.79 2.12 18.29
N PRO A 120 -19.51 1.76 19.37
CA PRO A 120 -20.31 2.72 20.14
C PRO A 120 -19.47 3.82 20.81
N GLU A 121 -18.25 3.49 21.22
CA GLU A 121 -17.30 4.43 21.85
C GLU A 121 -16.59 5.33 20.82
N ASN A 122 -16.70 5.03 19.52
CA ASN A 122 -16.10 5.80 18.45
C ASN A 122 -17.04 5.84 17.22
N PRO A 123 -18.13 6.62 17.30
CA PRO A 123 -19.17 6.62 16.26
C PRO A 123 -18.70 7.13 14.90
N GLY A 124 -17.52 7.79 14.83
CA GLY A 124 -16.89 8.21 13.59
C GLY A 124 -16.12 7.11 12.87
N LEU A 125 -15.76 6.02 13.58
CA LEU A 125 -15.08 4.87 13.00
C LEU A 125 -16.08 4.01 12.22
N LYS A 126 -15.67 3.52 11.06
CA LYS A 126 -16.49 2.69 10.20
C LYS A 126 -15.94 1.27 10.08
N PRO A 127 -16.79 0.27 9.79
CA PRO A 127 -16.37 -1.11 9.54
C PRO A 127 -15.15 -1.22 8.62
N GLU A 128 -15.16 -0.48 7.51
CA GLU A 128 -14.10 -0.49 6.50
C GLU A 128 -12.74 0.03 6.98
N ASP A 129 -12.68 0.71 8.12
CA ASP A 129 -11.43 1.22 8.71
C ASP A 129 -10.71 0.13 9.55
N VAL A 130 -11.43 -0.91 9.97
CA VAL A 130 -10.88 -1.96 10.86
C VAL A 130 -10.84 -3.32 10.18
N GLU A 131 -11.92 -3.66 9.47
CA GLU A 131 -12.18 -5.01 8.96
C GLU A 131 -11.05 -5.58 8.09
N PRO A 132 -10.47 -4.84 7.13
CA PRO A 132 -9.38 -5.36 6.29
C PRO A 132 -8.14 -5.73 7.10
N SER A 133 -7.83 -5.00 8.17
CA SER A 133 -6.70 -5.34 9.03
C SER A 133 -6.95 -6.62 9.83
N LEU A 134 -8.19 -6.87 10.25
CA LEU A 134 -8.58 -8.11 10.92
C LEU A 134 -8.55 -9.29 9.94
N GLN A 135 -9.00 -9.09 8.70
CA GLN A 135 -8.92 -10.07 7.63
C GLN A 135 -7.46 -10.47 7.37
N ALA A 136 -6.52 -9.51 7.32
CA ALA A 136 -5.09 -9.81 7.18
C ALA A 136 -4.56 -10.71 8.31
N ILE A 137 -4.95 -10.48 9.57
CA ILE A 137 -4.56 -11.33 10.71
C ILE A 137 -5.08 -12.76 10.53
N VAL A 138 -6.34 -12.92 10.11
CA VAL A 138 -6.97 -14.22 9.87
C VAL A 138 -6.27 -14.97 8.73
N LEU A 139 -6.00 -14.28 7.62
CA LEU A 139 -5.33 -14.86 6.45
C LEU A 139 -3.87 -15.24 6.74
N GLU A 140 -3.10 -14.41 7.45
CA GLU A 140 -1.72 -14.75 7.85
C GLU A 140 -1.68 -15.96 8.80
N ARG A 141 -2.70 -16.13 9.65
CA ARG A 141 -2.83 -17.36 10.44
C ARG A 141 -3.13 -18.56 9.55
N ARG A 142 -4.05 -18.44 8.58
CA ARG A 142 -4.35 -19.50 7.61
C ARG A 142 -3.13 -19.88 6.79
N ARG A 143 -2.28 -18.93 6.39
CA ARG A 143 -1.00 -19.23 5.73
C ARG A 143 -0.12 -20.18 6.55
N ALA A 144 -0.10 -20.00 7.88
CA ALA A 144 0.67 -20.86 8.79
C ALA A 144 0.05 -22.24 9.04
N VAL A 145 -1.23 -22.46 8.70
CA VAL A 145 -1.95 -23.72 8.94
C VAL A 145 -2.21 -24.48 7.64
N ASP A 146 -2.78 -23.80 6.66
CA ASP A 146 -3.25 -24.34 5.39
C ASP A 146 -2.19 -24.22 4.28
N GLY A 147 -1.19 -23.37 4.49
CA GLY A 147 -0.12 -23.07 3.52
C GLY A 147 -0.45 -21.96 2.52
N ASP A 148 0.59 -21.44 1.88
CA ASP A 148 0.49 -20.29 0.96
C ASP A 148 -0.39 -20.61 -0.27
N SER A 149 -0.34 -21.82 -0.81
CA SER A 149 -1.12 -22.21 -2.00
C SER A 149 -2.63 -22.18 -1.76
N ALA A 150 -3.08 -22.62 -0.58
CA ALA A 150 -4.50 -22.62 -0.22
C ALA A 150 -5.04 -21.20 -0.08
N VAL A 151 -4.27 -20.32 0.58
CA VAL A 151 -4.61 -18.90 0.73
C VAL A 151 -4.58 -18.17 -0.61
N LEU A 152 -3.60 -18.48 -1.46
CA LEU A 152 -3.54 -17.92 -2.82
C LEU A 152 -4.79 -18.28 -3.63
N ALA A 153 -5.17 -19.56 -3.68
CA ALA A 153 -6.34 -20.01 -4.44
C ALA A 153 -7.63 -19.32 -3.97
N ASP A 154 -7.79 -19.18 -2.66
CA ASP A 154 -8.92 -18.52 -2.02
C ASP A 154 -9.00 -17.02 -2.36
N ILE A 155 -7.89 -16.28 -2.23
CA ILE A 155 -7.84 -14.86 -2.62
C ILE A 155 -8.13 -14.70 -4.11
N LEU A 156 -7.50 -15.52 -4.98
CA LEU A 156 -7.71 -15.45 -6.43
C LEU A 156 -9.17 -15.71 -6.83
N GLY A 157 -9.88 -16.60 -6.13
CA GLY A 157 -11.31 -16.83 -6.33
C GLY A 157 -12.16 -15.58 -6.04
N ARG A 158 -11.82 -14.83 -4.98
CA ARG A 158 -12.52 -13.58 -4.61
C ARG A 158 -12.26 -12.41 -5.56
N LEU A 159 -11.12 -12.40 -6.27
CA LEU A 159 -10.80 -11.35 -7.23
C LEU A 159 -11.80 -11.27 -8.39
N GLN A 160 -12.42 -12.39 -8.77
CA GLN A 160 -13.41 -12.41 -9.85
C GLN A 160 -14.72 -11.74 -9.43
N SER A 161 -15.18 -11.99 -8.21
CA SER A 161 -16.44 -11.45 -7.67
C SER A 161 -16.30 -10.06 -7.05
N LYS A 162 -15.09 -9.47 -7.05
CA LYS A 162 -14.76 -8.20 -6.37
C LYS A 162 -14.94 -8.24 -4.85
N ASN A 163 -15.11 -9.43 -4.28
CA ASN A 163 -15.28 -9.62 -2.84
C ASN A 163 -13.92 -9.71 -2.14
N TYR A 164 -13.03 -8.73 -2.37
CA TYR A 164 -11.72 -8.67 -1.73
C TYR A 164 -11.47 -7.27 -1.18
N ASP A 165 -10.65 -7.18 -0.15
CA ASP A 165 -10.31 -5.93 0.54
C ASP A 165 -8.79 -5.66 0.56
N HIS A 166 -8.39 -4.61 1.28
CA HIS A 166 -6.98 -4.24 1.45
C HIS A 166 -6.18 -5.28 2.25
N GLY A 167 -6.82 -6.01 3.17
CA GLY A 167 -6.22 -7.11 3.90
C GLY A 167 -5.88 -8.30 2.99
N ASP A 168 -6.80 -8.65 2.08
CA ASP A 168 -6.52 -9.64 1.03
C ASP A 168 -5.32 -9.22 0.17
N ALA A 169 -5.30 -7.97 -0.31
CA ALA A 169 -4.22 -7.45 -1.15
C ALA A 169 -2.87 -7.44 -0.41
N TRP A 170 -2.87 -7.03 0.87
CA TRP A 170 -1.68 -7.00 1.71
C TRP A 170 -1.11 -8.40 1.95
N VAL A 171 -1.96 -9.40 2.21
CA VAL A 171 -1.50 -10.78 2.39
C VAL A 171 -1.02 -11.37 1.06
N LEU A 172 -1.74 -11.11 -0.04
CA LEU A 172 -1.38 -11.55 -1.38
C LEU A 172 0.05 -11.13 -1.74
N GLY A 173 0.42 -9.87 -1.48
CA GLY A 173 1.77 -9.34 -1.74
C GLY A 173 2.90 -9.96 -0.91
N ARG A 174 2.56 -10.81 0.07
CA ARG A 174 3.50 -11.54 0.95
C ARG A 174 3.50 -13.03 0.74
N LEU A 175 2.65 -13.55 -0.13
CA LEU A 175 2.74 -14.92 -0.60
C LEU A 175 4.00 -15.04 -1.47
N GLY A 176 4.62 -16.22 -1.47
CA GLY A 176 5.87 -16.46 -2.21
C GLY A 176 5.75 -16.27 -3.74
N ALA A 177 6.85 -16.54 -4.46
CA ALA A 177 6.98 -16.27 -5.90
C ALA A 177 5.79 -16.75 -6.78
N GLY A 178 5.17 -17.88 -6.44
CA GLY A 178 3.99 -18.39 -7.16
C GLY A 178 2.79 -17.42 -7.19
N ALA A 179 2.64 -16.56 -6.17
CA ALA A 179 1.62 -15.52 -6.17
C ALA A 179 1.97 -14.37 -7.12
N THR A 180 3.23 -13.91 -7.10
CA THR A 180 3.74 -12.89 -8.02
C THR A 180 3.54 -13.31 -9.48
N ASP A 181 3.97 -14.53 -9.82
CA ASP A 181 3.89 -15.07 -11.18
C ASP A 181 2.44 -15.22 -11.64
N SER A 182 1.56 -15.70 -10.75
CA SER A 182 0.13 -15.83 -11.03
C SER A 182 -0.52 -14.46 -11.34
N LEU A 183 -0.24 -13.44 -10.52
CA LEU A 183 -0.79 -12.10 -10.72
C LEU A 183 -0.21 -11.41 -11.96
N ARG A 184 1.10 -11.60 -12.22
CA ARG A 184 1.75 -11.13 -13.43
C ARG A 184 1.12 -11.74 -14.68
N ALA A 185 0.94 -13.06 -14.71
CA ALA A 185 0.33 -13.76 -15.84
C ALA A 185 -1.11 -13.27 -16.08
N ARG A 186 -1.90 -13.11 -15.02
CA ARG A 186 -3.27 -12.58 -15.09
C ARG A 186 -3.33 -11.13 -15.56
N PHE A 187 -2.41 -10.28 -15.09
CA PHE A 187 -2.29 -8.91 -15.57
C PHE A 187 -2.02 -8.88 -17.08
N LEU A 188 -1.07 -9.67 -17.57
CA LEU A 188 -0.71 -9.70 -18.98
C LEU A 188 -1.85 -10.27 -19.85
N ALA A 189 -2.53 -11.32 -19.38
CA ALA A 189 -3.60 -11.99 -20.11
C ALA A 189 -4.98 -11.31 -20.00
N ALA A 190 -5.17 -10.37 -19.08
CA ALA A 190 -6.46 -9.68 -18.91
C ALA A 190 -6.89 -8.99 -20.21
N ASP A 191 -8.17 -9.14 -20.54
CA ASP A 191 -8.82 -8.61 -21.75
C ASP A 191 -9.62 -7.32 -21.48
N SER A 192 -9.89 -7.01 -20.21
CA SER A 192 -10.62 -5.82 -19.82
C SER A 192 -9.77 -4.82 -19.05
N THR A 193 -10.03 -3.52 -19.29
CA THR A 193 -9.42 -2.42 -18.54
C THR A 193 -9.64 -2.57 -17.03
N GLU A 194 -10.81 -3.06 -16.62
CA GLU A 194 -11.14 -3.29 -15.22
C GLU A 194 -10.16 -4.28 -14.58
N PHE A 195 -9.94 -5.44 -15.22
CA PHE A 195 -9.01 -6.44 -14.72
C PHE A 195 -7.55 -6.00 -14.82
N LYS A 196 -7.16 -5.25 -15.88
CA LYS A 196 -5.82 -4.65 -15.97
C LYS A 196 -5.52 -3.77 -14.76
N VAL A 197 -6.43 -2.85 -14.43
CA VAL A 197 -6.27 -1.94 -13.28
C VAL A 197 -6.28 -2.71 -11.97
N ARG A 198 -7.16 -3.71 -11.82
CA ARG A 198 -7.22 -4.56 -10.63
C ARG A 198 -5.90 -5.28 -10.39
N TYR A 199 -5.41 -6.03 -11.38
CA TYR A 199 -4.18 -6.81 -11.20
C TYR A 199 -2.95 -5.91 -11.03
N LEU A 200 -2.88 -4.76 -11.72
CA LEU A 200 -1.82 -3.79 -11.49
C LEU A 200 -1.84 -3.23 -10.06
N THR A 201 -3.02 -2.94 -9.54
CA THR A 201 -3.18 -2.49 -8.14
C THR A 201 -2.73 -3.57 -7.16
N LEU A 202 -3.01 -4.84 -7.42
CA LEU A 202 -2.55 -5.94 -6.55
C LEU A 202 -1.04 -6.17 -6.65
N LEU A 203 -0.47 -6.01 -7.85
CA LEU A 203 0.98 -6.11 -8.07
C LEU A 203 1.76 -5.05 -7.27
N SER A 204 1.15 -3.90 -6.93
CA SER A 204 1.81 -2.87 -6.13
C SER A 204 2.01 -3.26 -4.65
N TYR A 205 1.45 -4.39 -4.19
CA TYR A 205 1.64 -4.90 -2.82
C TYR A 205 2.84 -5.85 -2.69
N PHE A 206 3.43 -6.27 -3.81
CA PHE A 206 4.55 -7.21 -3.81
C PHE A 206 5.90 -6.51 -3.60
N THR A 207 6.81 -7.19 -2.91
CA THR A 207 8.18 -6.70 -2.68
C THR A 207 9.24 -7.42 -3.51
N ASP A 208 8.80 -8.25 -4.46
CA ASP A 208 9.62 -9.08 -5.34
C ASP A 208 10.32 -8.23 -6.43
N PRO A 209 11.65 -8.15 -6.46
CA PRO A 209 12.40 -7.41 -7.49
C PRO A 209 12.17 -7.92 -8.92
N SER A 210 11.68 -9.15 -9.12
CA SER A 210 11.37 -9.70 -10.44
C SER A 210 10.30 -8.88 -11.20
N LEU A 211 9.49 -8.09 -10.48
CA LEU A 211 8.47 -7.22 -11.05
C LEU A 211 9.02 -5.91 -11.62
N VAL A 212 10.24 -5.50 -11.27
CA VAL A 212 10.80 -4.20 -11.67
C VAL A 212 10.71 -3.96 -13.18
N PRO A 213 11.11 -4.89 -14.07
CA PRO A 213 11.04 -4.68 -15.52
C PRO A 213 9.61 -4.51 -16.06
N LEU A 214 8.62 -5.14 -15.42
CA LEU A 214 7.22 -5.00 -15.83
C LEU A 214 6.66 -3.66 -15.37
N LEU A 215 6.84 -3.33 -14.10
CA LEU A 215 6.27 -2.11 -13.51
C LEU A 215 6.88 -0.86 -14.15
N SER A 216 8.19 -0.83 -14.41
CA SER A 216 8.82 0.33 -15.08
C SER A 216 8.25 0.55 -16.49
N ARG A 217 8.05 -0.53 -17.27
CA ARG A 217 7.45 -0.45 -18.60
C ARG A 217 5.99 0.01 -18.58
N VAL A 218 5.19 -0.52 -17.65
CA VAL A 218 3.78 -0.10 -17.47
C VAL A 218 3.71 1.38 -17.09
N TYR A 219 4.63 1.86 -16.24
CA TYR A 219 4.67 3.27 -15.88
C TYR A 219 5.14 4.17 -17.05
N ALA A 220 6.15 3.74 -17.81
CA ALA A 220 6.69 4.51 -18.93
C ALA A 220 5.72 4.59 -20.11
N ASP A 221 4.94 3.52 -20.35
CA ASP A 221 4.04 3.38 -21.48
C ASP A 221 2.80 2.55 -21.11
N PRO A 222 1.85 3.13 -20.36
CA PRO A 222 0.68 2.41 -19.88
C PRO A 222 -0.29 2.00 -21.01
N ASP A 223 -0.28 2.73 -22.13
CA ASP A 223 -1.16 2.48 -23.28
C ASP A 223 -0.81 1.13 -23.95
N SER A 224 0.48 0.77 -24.03
CA SER A 224 0.94 -0.55 -24.50
C SER A 224 0.44 -1.74 -23.67
N PHE A 225 -0.11 -1.49 -22.47
CA PHE A 225 -0.70 -2.50 -21.60
C PHE A 225 -2.23 -2.35 -21.44
N ALA A 226 -2.86 -1.46 -22.20
CA ALA A 226 -4.26 -1.07 -22.04
C ALA A 226 -4.60 -0.58 -20.62
N VAL A 227 -3.63 0.05 -19.95
CA VAL A 227 -3.81 0.68 -18.63
C VAL A 227 -4.11 2.16 -18.83
N PRO A 228 -5.22 2.70 -18.29
CA PRO A 228 -5.47 4.13 -18.37
C PRO A 228 -4.38 4.89 -17.58
N LYS A 229 -3.81 5.93 -18.18
CA LYS A 229 -2.69 6.72 -17.65
C LYS A 229 -2.81 7.08 -16.16
N ARG A 230 -4.00 7.48 -15.70
CA ARG A 230 -4.26 7.80 -14.28
C ARG A 230 -3.96 6.66 -13.31
N TYR A 231 -4.07 5.40 -13.75
CA TYR A 231 -3.80 4.21 -12.94
C TYR A 231 -2.36 3.72 -13.05
N ALA A 232 -1.55 4.28 -13.96
CA ALA A 232 -0.13 3.94 -14.07
C ALA A 232 0.64 4.28 -12.78
N ILE A 233 0.12 5.19 -11.94
CA ILE A 233 0.66 5.47 -10.60
C ILE A 233 0.79 4.21 -9.72
N ARG A 234 -0.03 3.17 -9.95
CA ARG A 234 0.11 1.89 -9.23
C ARG A 234 1.43 1.17 -9.53
N ALA A 235 1.98 1.37 -10.73
CA ALA A 235 3.31 0.86 -11.05
C ALA A 235 4.42 1.64 -10.32
N SER A 236 4.26 2.97 -10.17
CA SER A 236 5.12 3.80 -9.31
C SER A 236 5.04 3.32 -7.86
N ASP A 237 3.83 3.14 -7.31
CA ASP A 237 3.59 2.60 -5.96
C ASP A 237 4.34 1.26 -5.76
N GLY A 238 4.23 0.33 -6.72
CA GLY A 238 4.91 -0.95 -6.67
C GLY A 238 6.44 -0.84 -6.70
N LEU A 239 7.02 0.03 -7.53
CA LEU A 239 8.47 0.24 -7.58
C LEU A 239 9.03 0.84 -6.28
N LEU A 240 8.26 1.73 -5.63
CA LEU A 240 8.58 2.29 -4.31
C LEU A 240 8.46 1.22 -3.22
N TRP A 241 7.44 0.36 -3.32
CA TRP A 241 7.22 -0.72 -2.37
C TRP A 241 8.24 -1.86 -2.52
N ILE A 242 8.80 -2.11 -3.70
CA ILE A 242 10.01 -2.92 -3.84
C ILE A 242 11.18 -2.17 -3.17
N GLY A 243 11.39 -0.91 -3.55
CA GLY A 243 12.32 0.01 -2.88
C GLY A 243 13.78 -0.41 -2.85
N THR A 244 14.22 -1.33 -3.71
CA THR A 244 15.65 -1.59 -3.90
C THR A 244 16.28 -0.48 -4.74
N ARG A 245 17.61 -0.41 -4.82
CA ARG A 245 18.27 0.58 -5.67
C ARG A 245 17.81 0.46 -7.12
N GLU A 246 17.72 -0.77 -7.62
CA GLU A 246 17.32 -1.10 -8.99
C GLU A 246 15.88 -0.64 -9.26
N SER A 247 14.96 -0.87 -8.32
CA SER A 247 13.55 -0.46 -8.51
C SER A 247 13.39 1.06 -8.50
N LEU A 248 14.14 1.77 -7.63
CA LEU A 248 14.09 3.23 -7.57
C LEU A 248 14.77 3.89 -8.78
N GLN A 249 15.87 3.30 -9.27
CA GLN A 249 16.50 3.74 -10.51
C GLN A 249 15.55 3.52 -11.70
N ALA A 250 14.94 2.34 -11.79
CA ALA A 250 13.96 2.05 -12.84
C ALA A 250 12.76 3.00 -12.82
N LEU A 251 12.32 3.47 -11.65
CA LEU A 251 11.28 4.50 -11.53
C LEU A 251 11.75 5.86 -12.07
N LEU A 252 12.99 6.27 -11.78
CA LEU A 252 13.57 7.49 -12.34
C LEU A 252 13.68 7.43 -13.87
N ASP A 253 14.17 6.30 -14.38
CA ASP A 253 14.36 6.08 -15.82
C ASP A 253 13.00 6.07 -16.54
N ALA A 254 12.01 5.35 -15.99
CA ALA A 254 10.65 5.30 -16.53
C ALA A 254 9.96 6.67 -16.53
N ARG A 255 10.21 7.51 -15.52
CA ARG A 255 9.73 8.90 -15.48
C ARG A 255 10.35 9.78 -16.56
N ALA A 256 11.68 9.66 -16.74
CA ALA A 256 12.39 10.39 -17.79
C ALA A 256 11.86 9.98 -19.17
N GLU A 257 11.71 8.67 -19.40
CA GLU A 257 11.16 8.11 -20.63
C GLU A 257 9.72 8.58 -20.91
N ALA A 258 8.84 8.49 -19.91
CA ALA A 258 7.46 8.95 -20.03
C ALA A 258 7.37 10.44 -20.38
N ARG A 259 8.26 11.26 -19.80
CA ARG A 259 8.35 12.69 -20.08
C ARG A 259 8.84 12.95 -21.50
N THR A 260 9.90 12.27 -21.96
CA THR A 260 10.39 12.39 -23.34
C THR A 260 9.33 12.00 -24.36
N ARG A 261 8.47 11.01 -24.05
CA ARG A 261 7.38 10.56 -24.91
C ARG A 261 6.09 11.38 -24.80
N GLY A 262 6.01 12.35 -23.88
CA GLY A 262 4.80 13.12 -23.61
C GLY A 262 3.61 12.26 -23.15
N VAL A 263 3.88 11.10 -22.52
CA VAL A 263 2.85 10.11 -22.16
C VAL A 263 1.76 10.72 -21.28
N TYR A 264 2.16 11.58 -20.36
CA TYR A 264 1.27 12.22 -19.38
C TYR A 264 0.94 13.69 -19.71
N ASP A 265 1.18 14.13 -20.95
CA ASP A 265 0.92 15.51 -21.40
C ASP A 265 -0.58 15.75 -21.69
N ASP A 266 -1.44 15.35 -20.75
CA ASP A 266 -2.88 15.60 -20.79
C ASP A 266 -3.26 16.50 -19.60
N PRO A 267 -3.80 17.71 -19.84
CA PRO A 267 -4.30 18.59 -18.78
C PRO A 267 -5.29 17.93 -17.81
N LYS A 268 -6.05 16.91 -18.25
CA LYS A 268 -6.98 16.16 -17.39
C LYS A 268 -6.30 15.31 -16.33
N LEU A 269 -4.99 15.07 -16.46
CA LEU A 269 -4.19 14.32 -15.49
C LEU A 269 -3.52 15.22 -14.43
N ARG A 270 -3.71 16.54 -14.53
CA ARG A 270 -3.16 17.50 -13.56
C ARG A 270 -3.87 17.39 -12.21
N HIS A 271 -3.12 17.66 -11.13
CA HIS A 271 -3.65 17.67 -9.77
C HIS A 271 -3.01 18.81 -8.97
N ALA A 272 -3.82 19.64 -8.31
CA ALA A 272 -3.36 20.75 -7.46
C ALA A 272 -2.23 21.59 -8.10
N GLU A 273 -2.47 22.09 -9.32
CA GLU A 273 -1.54 22.88 -10.15
C GLU A 273 -0.31 22.12 -10.70
N LEU A 274 -0.09 20.87 -10.29
CA LEU A 274 1.00 20.03 -10.77
C LEU A 274 0.58 19.20 -11.98
N ASP A 275 1.52 18.97 -12.91
CA ASP A 275 1.40 17.89 -13.88
C ASP A 275 1.42 16.52 -13.17
N PHE A 276 1.04 15.46 -13.89
CA PHE A 276 0.95 14.11 -13.33
C PHE A 276 2.28 13.65 -12.69
N LEU A 277 3.41 13.86 -13.38
CA LEU A 277 4.73 13.42 -12.94
C LEU A 277 5.26 14.25 -11.76
N ALA A 278 4.93 15.53 -11.70
CA ALA A 278 5.25 16.43 -10.60
C ALA A 278 4.44 16.07 -9.35
N ASN A 279 3.14 15.79 -9.52
CA ASN A 279 2.28 15.28 -8.45
C ASN A 279 2.80 13.95 -7.88
N ASP A 280 3.11 12.98 -8.76
CA ASP A 280 3.70 11.70 -8.37
C ASP A 280 5.07 11.87 -7.68
N SER A 281 5.87 12.85 -8.10
CA SER A 281 7.13 13.18 -7.42
C SER A 281 6.90 13.71 -6.00
N SER A 282 5.91 14.58 -5.81
CA SER A 282 5.51 15.07 -4.48
C SER A 282 5.03 13.93 -3.57
N ALA A 283 4.16 13.05 -4.09
CA ALA A 283 3.67 11.88 -3.37
C ALA A 283 4.82 10.95 -2.93
N VAL A 284 5.83 10.75 -3.78
CA VAL A 284 7.02 9.96 -3.43
C VAL A 284 7.78 10.53 -2.25
N ILE A 285 8.02 11.84 -2.22
CA ILE A 285 8.71 12.48 -1.08
C ILE A 285 7.88 12.30 0.19
N SER A 286 6.56 12.45 0.10
CA SER A 286 5.66 12.26 1.23
C SER A 286 5.75 10.84 1.80
N ARG A 287 5.82 9.82 0.92
CA ARG A 287 5.87 8.39 1.32
C ARG A 287 7.24 7.90 1.75
N THR A 288 8.32 8.50 1.25
CA THR A 288 9.70 8.01 1.47
C THR A 288 10.55 8.95 2.33
N GLY A 289 10.05 10.16 2.61
CA GLY A 289 10.70 11.21 3.36
C GLY A 289 11.88 11.90 2.67
N ARG A 290 12.23 11.50 1.44
CA ARG A 290 13.41 11.97 0.68
C ARG A 290 13.14 11.95 -0.82
N TRP A 291 14.03 12.58 -1.59
CA TRP A 291 14.04 12.45 -3.04
C TRP A 291 14.53 11.06 -3.47
N LEU A 292 14.01 10.53 -4.57
CA LEU A 292 14.43 9.24 -5.14
C LEU A 292 15.93 9.19 -5.44
N THR A 293 16.48 10.28 -5.97
CA THR A 293 17.90 10.42 -6.30
C THR A 293 18.80 10.27 -5.07
N GLU A 294 18.37 10.79 -3.92
CA GLU A 294 19.08 10.63 -2.64
C GLU A 294 19.06 9.16 -2.18
N TRP A 295 17.92 8.48 -2.34
CA TRP A 295 17.80 7.07 -2.00
C TRP A 295 18.69 6.18 -2.88
N VAL A 296 18.67 6.37 -4.20
CA VAL A 296 19.56 5.67 -5.13
C VAL A 296 21.03 5.86 -4.72
N GLY A 297 21.44 7.10 -4.44
CA GLY A 297 22.80 7.43 -4.03
C GLY A 297 23.20 6.80 -2.68
N SER A 298 22.30 6.77 -1.70
CA SER A 298 22.57 6.22 -0.37
C SER A 298 22.62 4.69 -0.33
N LEU A 299 21.73 4.01 -1.05
CA LEU A 299 21.71 2.54 -1.11
C LEU A 299 22.97 1.98 -1.78
N GLY A 300 23.59 2.72 -2.71
CA GLY A 300 24.88 2.32 -3.31
C GLY A 300 26.07 2.39 -2.37
N ARG A 301 26.01 3.22 -1.32
CA ARG A 301 27.11 3.37 -0.36
C ARG A 301 27.09 2.32 0.75
N LEU A 302 25.91 1.73 1.03
CA LEU A 302 25.75 0.69 2.05
C LEU A 302 26.16 -0.72 1.55
N ALA A 303 26.44 -0.88 0.25
CA ALA A 303 26.89 -2.13 -0.38
C ALA A 303 28.44 -2.21 -0.56
N GLY A 304 29.21 -1.28 0.02
CA GLY A 304 30.68 -1.35 0.02
C GLY A 304 31.19 -2.46 0.95
N PRO A 305 32.35 -3.07 0.66
CA PRO A 305 32.84 -4.22 1.42
C PRO A 305 32.96 -3.86 2.90
N SER A 306 32.31 -4.69 3.74
CA SER A 306 32.58 -4.77 5.16
C SER A 306 34.10 -4.79 5.35
N ARG A 307 34.64 -3.72 5.95
CA ARG A 307 36.02 -3.75 6.43
C ARG A 307 36.05 -4.85 7.48
N SER A 308 36.69 -5.96 7.13
CA SER A 308 37.14 -6.97 8.07
C SER A 308 37.89 -6.24 9.18
N ALA A 309 37.34 -6.30 10.40
CA ALA A 309 38.09 -5.95 11.59
C ALA A 309 39.27 -6.92 11.71
N LYS A 310 40.47 -6.37 11.71
CA LYS A 310 41.63 -6.99 12.34
C LYS A 310 41.59 -6.67 13.82
#